data_AF-A0A969UVI7-F1
#
_entry.id   AF-A0A969UVI7-F1
#
_cell.length_a   1.000
_cell.length_b   1.000
_cell.length_c   1.000
_cell.angle_alpha   90.00
_cell.angle_beta   90.00
_cell.angle_gamma   90.00
#
_symmetry.space_group_name_H-M   'P 1'
#
loop_
_entity.id
_entity.type
_entity.pdbx_description
1 polymer ?
#
loop_
_entity_poly.entity_id
_entity_poly.type
_entity_poly.pdbx_seq_one_letter_code
_entity_poly.pdbx_strand_id
1 'polypeptide(L)'
;MPEAQFLEELLGMERHKMVVSRQTNGSEGKPAREWFFRHDKIAEFFILQTFLEHPEQQEQHLGDPRFRGVYFMLASFLKLEDAIALREMLIQYAADTKDHTVSDTFVHLLRSRKIELTQAAA
;
A
#
# COMPACT_ATOMS: atom_id res chain seq x y z
N MET A 1 0.06 -15.95 5.61
CA MET A 1 -1.14 -15.99 4.73
C MET A 1 -1.72 -17.41 4.78
N PRO A 2 -3.06 -17.60 4.67
CA PRO A 2 -3.67 -18.94 4.78
C PRO A 2 -3.44 -19.77 3.51
N GLU A 3 -2.47 -20.69 3.57
CA GLU A 3 -2.06 -21.53 2.42
C GLU A 3 -3.21 -22.32 1.80
N ALA A 4 -4.09 -22.87 2.62
CA ALA A 4 -5.19 -23.73 2.15
C ALA A 4 -6.15 -23.05 1.17
N GLN A 5 -6.26 -21.72 1.24
CA GLN A 5 -7.17 -20.94 0.39
C GLN A 5 -6.51 -20.40 -0.88
N PHE A 6 -5.19 -20.18 -0.86
CA PHE A 6 -4.47 -19.42 -1.89
C PHE A 6 -3.22 -20.13 -2.39
N LEU A 7 -3.19 -21.47 -2.36
CA LEU A 7 -1.98 -22.23 -2.66
C LEU A 7 -1.47 -21.98 -4.08
N GLU A 8 -2.35 -21.91 -5.07
CA GLU A 8 -1.95 -21.69 -6.47
C GLU A 8 -1.33 -20.30 -6.66
N GLU A 9 -1.94 -19.27 -6.09
CA GLU A 9 -1.45 -17.90 -6.10
C GLU A 9 -0.11 -17.78 -5.36
N LEU A 10 0.01 -18.39 -4.18
CA LEU A 10 1.24 -18.40 -3.39
C LEU A 10 2.40 -19.06 -4.15
N LEU A 11 2.15 -20.18 -4.83
CA LEU A 11 3.14 -20.83 -5.67
C LEU A 11 3.49 -19.96 -6.90
N GLY A 12 2.53 -19.27 -7.49
CA GLY A 12 2.77 -18.29 -8.55
C GLY A 12 3.67 -17.16 -8.08
N MET A 13 3.32 -16.54 -6.96
CA MET A 13 4.05 -15.46 -6.34
C MET A 13 5.45 -15.88 -5.91
N GLU A 14 5.65 -17.12 -5.44
CA GLU A 14 6.96 -17.66 -5.09
C GLU A 14 7.86 -17.78 -6.33
N ARG A 15 7.34 -18.29 -7.45
CA ARG A 15 8.07 -18.34 -8.74
C ARG A 15 8.54 -16.96 -9.20
N HIS A 16 7.73 -15.93 -8.96
CA HIS A 16 8.06 -14.54 -9.26
C HIS A 16 8.81 -13.82 -8.13
N LYS A 17 9.29 -14.54 -7.10
CA LYS A 17 10.06 -14.01 -5.97
C LYS A 17 9.31 -12.95 -5.15
N MET A 18 7.98 -12.97 -5.16
CA MET A 18 7.14 -12.00 -4.45
C MET A 18 6.89 -12.41 -2.99
N VAL A 19 6.83 -13.71 -2.73
CA VAL A 19 6.66 -14.29 -1.39
C VAL A 19 7.80 -15.24 -1.05
N VAL A 20 7.96 -15.51 0.23
CA VAL A 20 8.84 -16.53 0.77
C VAL A 20 8.06 -17.43 1.71
N SER A 21 8.34 -18.73 1.65
CA SER A 21 7.81 -19.71 2.58
C SER A 21 8.82 -20.02 3.68
N ARG A 22 8.35 -20.17 4.92
CA ARG A 22 9.13 -20.66 6.06
C ARG A 22 8.44 -21.88 6.66
N GLN A 23 9.21 -22.94 6.90
CA GLN A 23 8.72 -24.06 7.69
C GLN A 23 8.75 -23.67 9.17
N THR A 24 7.64 -23.87 9.85
CA THR A 24 7.47 -23.66 11.27
C THR A 24 7.03 -24.97 11.91
N ASN A 25 7.48 -25.19 13.15
CA ASN A 25 6.96 -26.29 13.95
C ASN A 25 5.62 -25.83 14.50
N GLY A 26 4.52 -26.35 13.94
CA GLY A 26 3.18 -26.05 14.43
C GLY A 26 2.99 -26.50 15.88
N SER A 27 1.92 -26.04 16.51
CA SER A 27 1.56 -26.31 17.92
C SER A 27 1.38 -27.81 18.26
N GLU A 28 1.29 -28.70 17.26
CA GLU A 28 1.20 -30.16 17.41
C GLU A 28 2.42 -30.93 16.87
N GLY A 29 3.54 -30.26 16.60
CA GLY A 29 4.73 -30.90 16.00
C GLY A 29 4.55 -31.30 14.53
N LYS A 30 3.44 -30.89 13.89
CA LYS A 30 3.25 -31.01 12.45
C LYS A 30 3.98 -29.86 11.74
N PRO A 31 4.74 -30.14 10.66
CA PRO A 31 5.37 -29.08 9.87
C PRO A 31 4.28 -28.21 9.25
N ALA A 32 4.25 -26.94 9.63
CA ALA A 32 3.38 -25.93 9.04
C ALA A 32 4.22 -25.02 8.15
N ARG A 33 3.68 -24.58 7.02
CA ARG A 33 4.35 -23.64 6.14
C ARG A 33 3.65 -22.29 6.26
N GLU A 34 4.43 -21.27 6.61
CA GLU A 34 3.98 -19.90 6.69
C GLU A 34 4.51 -19.11 5.50
N TRP A 35 3.66 -18.23 4.98
CA TRP A 35 3.96 -17.42 3.79
C TRP A 35 3.98 -15.95 4.15
N PHE A 36 5.05 -15.28 3.69
CA PHE A 36 5.31 -13.86 3.90
C PHE A 36 5.62 -13.19 2.57
N PHE A 37 5.19 -11.95 2.39
CA PHE A 37 5.72 -11.11 1.33
C PHE A 37 7.21 -10.89 1.53
N ARG A 38 7.98 -10.92 0.44
CA ARG A 38 9.43 -10.72 0.51
C ARG A 38 9.79 -9.29 0.92
N HIS A 39 8.96 -8.32 0.53
CA HIS A 39 9.14 -6.90 0.81
C HIS A 39 7.79 -6.24 1.09
N ASP A 40 7.78 -5.27 1.99
CA ASP A 40 6.57 -4.49 2.33
C ASP A 40 5.95 -3.85 1.09
N LYS A 41 6.79 -3.35 0.16
CA LYS A 41 6.33 -2.75 -1.10
C LYS A 41 5.50 -3.68 -1.98
N ILE A 42 5.67 -4.99 -1.85
CA ILE A 42 4.85 -5.97 -2.56
C ILE A 42 3.46 -6.03 -1.92
N ALA A 43 3.40 -6.11 -0.58
CA ALA A 43 2.14 -6.09 0.15
C ALA A 43 1.39 -4.76 -0.11
N GLU A 44 2.09 -3.63 -0.04
CA GLU A 44 1.56 -2.30 -0.32
C GLU A 44 0.98 -2.21 -1.74
N PHE A 45 1.61 -2.83 -2.73
CA PHE A 45 1.09 -2.86 -4.10
C PHE A 45 -0.24 -3.61 -4.23
N PHE A 46 -0.45 -4.69 -3.49
CA PHE A 46 -1.74 -5.38 -3.47
C PHE A 46 -2.81 -4.56 -2.74
N ILE A 47 -2.46 -3.95 -1.60
CA ILE A 47 -3.38 -3.08 -0.85
C ILE A 47 -3.75 -1.85 -1.69
N LEU A 48 -2.81 -1.31 -2.47
CA LEU A 48 -3.07 -0.22 -3.41
C LEU A 48 -4.21 -0.57 -4.37
N GLN A 49 -4.25 -1.79 -4.93
CA GLN A 49 -5.34 -2.20 -5.82
C GLN A 49 -6.68 -2.12 -5.11
N THR A 50 -6.76 -2.60 -3.86
CA THR A 50 -7.97 -2.49 -3.04
C THR A 50 -8.34 -1.03 -2.81
N PHE A 51 -7.39 -0.13 -2.52
CA PHE A 51 -7.70 1.29 -2.29
C PHE A 51 -8.11 2.01 -3.58
N LEU A 52 -7.65 1.58 -4.75
CA LEU A 52 -8.08 2.11 -6.04
C LEU A 52 -9.51 1.68 -6.39
N GLU A 53 -9.89 0.45 -6.05
CA GLU A 53 -11.24 -0.09 -6.27
C GLU A 53 -12.24 0.40 -5.21
N HIS A 54 -11.77 0.63 -3.98
CA HIS A 54 -12.56 0.97 -2.80
C HIS A 54 -12.01 2.23 -2.09
N PRO A 55 -12.26 3.44 -2.62
CA PRO A 55 -11.75 4.69 -2.05
C PRO A 55 -12.16 4.93 -0.59
N GLU A 56 -13.30 4.39 -0.14
CA GLU A 56 -13.75 4.47 1.24
C GLU A 56 -12.78 3.82 2.24
N GLN A 57 -11.97 2.86 1.79
CA GLN A 57 -10.95 2.21 2.62
C GLN A 57 -9.77 3.14 2.88
N GLN A 58 -9.54 4.14 2.02
CA GLN A 58 -8.47 5.12 2.21
C GLN A 58 -8.73 5.96 3.46
N GLU A 59 -9.98 6.36 3.73
CA GLU A 59 -10.31 7.16 4.90
C GLU A 59 -10.20 6.34 6.21
N GLN A 60 -10.64 5.09 6.17
CA GLN A 60 -10.66 4.19 7.33
C GLN A 60 -9.26 3.88 7.89
N HIS A 61 -8.21 4.07 7.09
CA HIS A 61 -6.84 3.66 7.42
C HIS A 61 -5.85 4.82 7.50
N LEU A 62 -6.29 6.09 7.54
CA LEU A 62 -5.40 7.27 7.51
C LEU A 62 -4.36 7.28 8.64
N GLY A 63 -4.75 6.84 9.83
CA GLY A 63 -3.93 6.85 11.04
C GLY A 63 -3.09 5.60 11.27
N ASP A 64 -3.22 4.57 10.42
CA ASP A 64 -2.55 3.30 10.64
C ASP A 64 -1.16 3.29 9.98
N PRO A 65 -0.07 3.19 10.77
CA PRO A 65 1.29 3.23 10.24
C PRO A 65 1.60 2.17 9.18
N ARG A 66 0.86 1.06 9.16
CA ARG A 66 1.04 -0.06 8.22
C ARG A 66 0.65 0.32 6.79
N PHE A 67 -0.16 1.35 6.61
CA PHE A 67 -0.67 1.78 5.30
C PHE A 67 0.05 3.00 4.74
N ARG A 68 1.02 3.58 5.47
CA ARG A 68 1.72 4.82 5.07
C ARG A 68 2.32 4.73 3.66
N GLY A 69 3.01 3.62 3.34
CA GLY A 69 3.59 3.41 2.02
C GLY A 69 2.56 3.34 0.89
N VAL A 70 1.34 2.85 1.19
CA VAL A 70 0.23 2.77 0.23
C VAL A 70 -0.23 4.18 -0.17
N TYR A 71 -0.34 5.12 0.78
CA TYR A 71 -0.67 6.51 0.45
C TYR A 71 0.39 7.14 -0.47
N PHE A 72 1.67 6.87 -0.23
CA PHE A 72 2.72 7.38 -1.11
C PHE A 72 2.63 6.81 -2.52
N MET A 73 2.23 5.54 -2.66
CA MET A 73 1.94 4.96 -3.97
C MET A 73 0.70 5.59 -4.61
N LEU A 74 -0.38 5.84 -3.85
CA LEU A 74 -1.60 6.47 -4.37
C LEU A 74 -1.33 7.83 -5.02
N ALA A 75 -0.35 8.60 -4.52
CA ALA A 75 0.06 9.87 -5.14
C ALA A 75 0.47 9.72 -6.63
N SER A 76 1.03 8.57 -7.02
CA SER A 76 1.43 8.26 -8.40
C SER A 76 0.33 7.58 -9.21
N PHE A 77 -0.48 6.72 -8.59
CA PHE A 77 -1.43 5.85 -9.32
C PHE A 77 -2.84 6.43 -9.45
N LEU A 78 -3.27 7.31 -8.56
CA LEU A 78 -4.58 7.97 -8.68
C LEU A 78 -4.61 8.92 -9.89
N LYS A 79 -5.81 9.20 -10.41
CA LYS A 79 -5.99 10.35 -11.30
C LYS A 79 -5.63 11.63 -10.54
N LEU A 80 -5.23 12.67 -11.26
CA LEU A 80 -4.72 13.89 -10.62
C LEU A 80 -5.77 14.53 -9.70
N GLU A 81 -7.03 14.54 -10.11
CA GLU A 81 -8.15 15.08 -9.32
C GLU A 81 -8.36 14.29 -8.03
N ASP A 82 -8.40 12.96 -8.11
CA ASP A 82 -8.54 12.07 -6.96
C ASP A 82 -7.35 12.21 -6.00
N ALA A 83 -6.13 12.34 -6.53
CA ALA A 83 -4.93 12.57 -5.73
C ALA A 83 -4.99 13.94 -5.00
N ILE A 84 -5.58 14.96 -5.62
CA ILE A 84 -5.78 16.27 -4.98
C ILE A 84 -6.83 16.17 -3.87
N ALA A 85 -7.91 15.41 -4.07
CA ALA A 85 -8.91 15.18 -3.04
C ALA A 85 -8.33 14.42 -1.84
N LEU A 86 -7.58 13.35 -2.09
CA LEU A 86 -6.89 12.59 -1.05
C LEU A 86 -5.87 13.45 -0.29
N ARG A 87 -5.15 14.34 -0.97
CA ARG A 87 -4.24 15.30 -0.32
C ARG A 87 -4.99 16.16 0.69
N GLU A 88 -6.17 16.67 0.34
CA GLU A 88 -6.97 17.49 1.25
C GLU A 88 -7.37 16.70 2.49
N MET A 89 -7.86 15.47 2.32
CA MET A 89 -8.21 14.57 3.41
C MET A 89 -7.01 14.33 4.35
N LEU A 90 -5.83 14.05 3.81
CA LEU A 90 -4.60 13.86 4.59
C LEU A 90 -4.18 15.12 5.36
N ILE A 91 -4.37 16.31 4.78
CA ILE A 91 -4.07 17.58 5.45
C ILE A 91 -5.03 17.82 6.62
N GLN A 92 -6.33 17.59 6.42
CA GLN A 92 -7.33 17.73 7.50
C GLN A 92 -7.05 16.75 8.64
N TYR A 93 -6.79 15.47 8.30
CA TYR A 93 -6.40 14.47 9.30
C TYR A 93 -5.15 14.87 10.10
N ALA A 94 -4.13 15.41 9.43
CA ALA A 94 -2.92 15.88 10.09
C ALA A 94 -3.16 17.13 10.96
N ALA A 95 -4.07 18.02 10.55
CA ALA A 95 -4.46 19.18 11.34
C ALA A 95 -5.13 18.76 12.67
N ASP A 96 -5.98 17.73 12.61
CA ASP A 96 -6.73 17.20 13.75
C ASP A 96 -5.85 16.36 14.69
N THR A 97 -5.01 15.49 14.14
CA THR A 97 -4.23 14.51 14.93
C THR A 97 -2.80 14.93 15.24
N LYS A 98 -2.30 15.97 14.56
CA LYS A 98 -0.89 16.40 14.56
C LYS A 98 0.10 15.38 13.98
N ASP A 99 -0.38 14.31 13.35
CA ASP A 99 0.47 13.39 12.58
C ASP A 99 0.61 13.89 11.14
N HIS A 100 1.71 14.60 10.87
CA HIS A 100 2.05 15.12 9.53
C HIS A 100 2.88 14.13 8.69
N THR A 101 3.15 12.92 9.19
CA THR A 101 4.11 11.99 8.54
C THR A 101 3.68 11.58 7.14
N VAL A 102 2.37 11.39 6.91
CA VAL A 102 1.86 11.02 5.59
C VAL A 102 1.59 12.25 4.73
N SER A 103 0.99 13.29 5.31
CA SER A 103 0.58 14.49 4.56
C SER A 103 1.75 15.17 3.87
N ASP A 104 2.87 15.35 4.56
CA ASP A 104 4.00 16.12 4.04
C ASP A 104 4.64 15.41 2.85
N THR A 105 4.96 14.12 3.01
CA THR A 105 5.53 13.32 1.92
C THR A 105 4.57 13.20 0.75
N PHE A 106 3.26 12.99 1.00
CA PHE A 106 2.27 12.92 -0.08
C PHE A 106 2.19 14.23 -0.88
N VAL A 107 2.18 15.38 -0.18
CA VAL A 107 2.18 16.71 -0.81
C VAL A 107 3.41 16.90 -1.70
N HIS A 108 4.60 16.49 -1.23
CA HIS A 108 5.82 16.56 -2.02
C HIS A 108 5.75 15.71 -3.28
N LEU A 109 5.33 14.44 -3.18
CA LEU A 109 5.18 13.54 -4.33
C LEU A 109 4.21 14.10 -5.36
N LEU A 110 3.05 14.60 -4.92
CA LEU A 110 2.04 15.16 -5.82
C LEU A 110 2.51 16.44 -6.51
N ARG A 111 3.28 17.29 -5.83
CA ARG A 111 3.89 18.50 -6.43
C ARG A 111 4.87 18.12 -7.54
N SER A 112 5.78 17.17 -7.29
CA SER A 112 6.73 16.70 -8.30
C SER A 112 6.00 16.16 -9.53
N ARG A 113 4.99 15.32 -9.33
CA ARG A 113 4.15 14.78 -10.40
C ARG A 113 3.48 15.87 -11.25
N LYS A 114 2.98 16.94 -10.63
CA LYS A 114 2.36 18.06 -11.36
C LYS A 114 3.36 18.81 -12.23
N ILE A 115 4.59 19.00 -11.75
CA ILE A 115 5.66 19.65 -12.52
C ILE A 115 5.98 18.80 -13.75
N GLU A 116 6.16 17.48 -13.57
CA GLU A 116 6.43 16.55 -14.67
C GLU A 116 5.32 16.56 -15.73
N LEU A 117 4.04 16.53 -15.30
CA LEU A 117 2.90 16.60 -16.22
C LEU A 117 2.84 17.93 -16.99
N THR A 118 3.18 19.04 -16.33
CA THR A 118 3.19 20.36 -16.98
C THR A 118 4.31 20.46 -18.02
N GLN A 119 5.49 19.91 -17.71
CA GLN A 119 6.63 19.86 -18.64
C GLN A 119 6.37 18.92 -19.82
N ALA A 120 5.66 17.81 -19.62
CA ALA A 120 5.30 16.88 -20.69
C ALA A 120 4.23 17.42 -21.65
N ALA A 121 3.48 18.45 -21.24
CA ALA A 121 2.42 19.08 -22.02
C ALA A 121 2.87 20.35 -22.79
N ALA A 122 4.11 20.79 -22.58
CA ALA A 122 4.73 21.95 -23.23
C ALA A 122 5.58 21.54 -24.43
#